data_AF-A0A4P5Y3L9-F1
#
_entry.id   AF-A0A4P5Y3L9-F1
#
_cell.length_a   1.000
_cell.length_b   1.000
_cell.length_c   1.000
_cell.angle_alpha   90.00
_cell.angle_beta   90.00
_cell.angle_gamma   90.00
#
_symmetry.space_group_name_H-M   'P 1'
#
loop_
_entity.id
_entity.type
_entity.pdbx_description
1 polymer ?
#
loop_
_entity_poly.entity_id
_entity_poly.type
_entity_poly.pdbx_seq_one_letter_code
_entity_poly.pdbx_strand_id
1 'polypeptide(L)'
;MKSRETQRVAERLGMEVIGVPLRKADQPNEWINPDIGKPVGPEEAVLGYFRRDGWRGHSGEGGLLLNLIKAMSFDYLPRSCRTGYIESFYAEAMKPLVSKRSNGWLCEAEGHEQEEKRRYSDSYFLNNVKSADLSIIKTNYMVMAYPRLGEQVIAAFDLPHPIEDWMFNELYEVAGNSLIYQIASKFIEDPYEYRRGWPDITMWRDGELKFVEVKTGGDRFQDSQIKIAKEFAIPLGLKFVLAAVYPEDTCSPLRPTTRSLF
;
A
#
# COMPACT_ATOMS: atom_id res chain seq x y z
N MET A 1 29.88 -0.71 -3.17
CA MET A 1 29.65 -0.84 -4.63
C MET A 1 28.19 -1.17 -4.97
N LYS A 2 27.44 -1.91 -4.14
CA LYS A 2 26.03 -2.30 -4.37
C LYS A 2 24.99 -1.17 -4.20
N SER A 3 25.18 -0.23 -3.26
CA SER A 3 24.25 0.91 -3.07
C SER A 3 24.10 1.81 -4.31
N ARG A 4 25.14 1.88 -5.16
CA ARG A 4 25.12 2.67 -6.40
C ARG A 4 24.21 2.09 -7.47
N GLU A 5 23.98 0.78 -7.48
CA GLU A 5 23.10 0.12 -8.46
C GLU A 5 21.64 0.47 -8.17
N THR A 6 21.22 0.33 -6.91
CA THR A 6 19.88 0.69 -6.42
C THR A 6 19.57 2.16 -6.66
N GLN A 7 20.53 3.06 -6.38
CA GLN A 7 20.39 4.48 -6.69
C GLN A 7 20.17 4.73 -8.19
N ARG A 8 20.96 4.09 -9.08
CA ARG A 8 20.78 4.23 -10.54
C ARG A 8 19.44 3.68 -11.02
N VAL A 9 18.90 2.64 -10.39
CA VAL A 9 17.55 2.15 -10.70
C VAL A 9 16.51 3.20 -10.30
N ALA A 10 16.58 3.74 -9.09
CA ALA A 10 15.68 4.79 -8.62
C ALA A 10 15.73 6.04 -9.53
N GLU A 11 16.92 6.51 -9.89
CA GLU A 11 17.10 7.64 -10.80
C GLU A 11 16.47 7.39 -12.19
N ARG A 12 16.62 6.17 -12.74
CA ARG A 12 15.97 5.79 -14.01
C ARG A 12 14.45 5.71 -13.91
N LEU A 13 13.92 5.45 -12.72
CA LEU A 13 12.48 5.46 -12.43
C LEU A 13 11.97 6.85 -12.08
N GLY A 14 12.83 7.88 -12.09
CA GLY A 14 12.45 9.25 -11.73
C GLY A 14 12.22 9.45 -10.22
N MET A 15 12.66 8.52 -9.38
CA MET A 15 12.51 8.61 -7.93
C MET A 15 13.53 9.57 -7.32
N GLU A 16 13.07 10.37 -6.37
CA GLU A 16 13.96 11.10 -5.46
C GLU A 16 14.70 10.09 -4.58
N VAL A 17 16.00 10.31 -4.33
CA VAL A 17 16.81 9.46 -3.45
C VAL A 17 17.19 10.26 -2.20
N ILE A 18 16.71 9.81 -1.05
CA ILE A 18 16.97 10.43 0.25
C ILE A 18 17.88 9.51 1.05
N GLY A 19 18.96 10.08 1.58
CA GLY A 19 19.83 9.38 2.51
C GLY A 19 19.26 9.47 3.92
N VAL A 20 18.99 8.33 4.54
CA VAL A 20 18.44 8.29 5.89
C VAL A 20 19.52 7.74 6.84
N PRO A 21 20.21 8.61 7.60
CA PRO A 21 21.12 8.17 8.64
C PRO A 21 20.29 7.59 9.79
N LEU A 22 20.57 6.35 10.17
CA LEU A 22 19.95 5.69 11.33
C LEU A 22 21.01 5.02 12.19
N ARG A 23 20.79 5.03 13.51
CA ARG A 23 21.60 4.25 14.45
C ARG A 23 21.19 2.78 14.41
N LYS A 24 22.15 1.87 14.28
CA LYS A 24 21.89 0.41 14.38
C LYS A 24 21.51 0.01 15.80
N ALA A 25 20.62 -0.97 15.93
CA ALA A 25 20.40 -1.67 17.19
C ALA A 25 21.37 -2.87 17.31
N ASP A 26 21.26 -3.63 18.40
CA ASP A 26 22.10 -4.79 18.65
C ASP A 26 21.83 -5.94 17.68
N GLN A 27 20.57 -6.07 17.20
CA GLN A 27 20.18 -7.12 16.25
C GLN A 27 20.51 -6.75 14.80
N PRO A 28 20.92 -7.70 13.94
CA PRO A 28 21.43 -7.42 12.58
C PRO A 28 20.49 -6.66 11.63
N ASN A 29 19.18 -6.76 11.84
CA ASN A 29 18.13 -6.15 11.00
C ASN A 29 17.31 -5.08 11.73
N GLU A 30 17.75 -4.66 12.91
CA GLU A 30 17.05 -3.66 13.71
C GLU A 30 17.80 -2.33 13.71
N TRP A 31 17.02 -1.27 13.70
CA TRP A 31 17.47 0.11 13.75
C TRP A 31 16.74 0.80 14.89
N ILE A 32 17.41 1.76 15.52
CA ILE A 32 16.76 2.58 16.54
C ILE A 32 15.82 3.54 15.84
N ASN A 33 14.53 3.41 16.14
CA ASN A 33 13.54 4.37 15.70
C ASN A 33 13.84 5.75 16.34
N PRO A 34 14.09 6.80 15.54
CA PRO A 34 14.44 8.11 16.07
C PRO A 34 13.27 8.83 16.76
N ASP A 35 12.02 8.45 16.49
CA ASP A 35 10.83 9.02 17.13
C ASP A 35 10.61 8.44 18.54
N ILE A 36 10.63 7.11 18.67
CA ILE A 36 10.29 6.42 19.94
C ILE A 36 11.50 5.87 20.71
N GLY A 37 12.71 5.93 20.14
CA GLY A 37 13.97 5.49 20.77
C GLY A 37 14.13 3.97 20.94
N LYS A 38 13.31 3.14 20.29
CA LYS A 38 13.30 1.68 20.42
C LYS A 38 13.83 0.97 19.16
N PRO A 39 14.43 -0.23 19.28
CA PRO A 39 14.74 -1.08 18.13
C PRO A 39 13.47 -1.48 17.36
N VAL A 40 13.50 -1.30 16.04
CA VAL A 40 12.44 -1.69 15.10
C VAL A 40 13.05 -2.09 13.74
N GLY A 41 12.24 -2.60 12.81
CA GLY A 41 12.66 -2.82 11.42
C GLY A 41 13.02 -1.52 10.68
N PRO A 42 13.80 -1.59 9.60
CA PRO A 42 14.28 -0.41 8.89
C PRO A 42 13.15 0.51 8.38
N GLU A 43 12.02 -0.05 7.98
CA GLU A 43 10.88 0.70 7.45
C GLU A 43 10.23 1.58 8.53
N GLU A 44 9.98 1.02 9.72
CA GLU A 44 9.41 1.77 10.84
C GLU A 44 10.42 2.80 11.39
N ALA A 45 11.73 2.50 11.36
CA ALA A 45 12.75 3.46 11.74
C ALA A 45 12.85 4.64 10.75
N VAL A 46 12.74 4.39 9.44
CA VAL A 46 12.65 5.43 8.41
C VAL A 46 11.39 6.27 8.58
N LEU A 47 10.23 5.65 8.85
CA LEU A 47 9.01 6.40 9.13
C LEU A 47 9.19 7.29 10.38
N GLY A 48 9.82 6.78 11.44
CA GLY A 48 10.19 7.57 12.61
C GLY A 48 11.11 8.75 12.29
N TYR A 49 12.02 8.59 11.33
CA TYR A 49 12.88 9.70 10.87
C TYR A 49 12.05 10.82 10.27
N PHE A 50 11.12 10.49 9.36
CA PHE A 50 10.24 11.47 8.73
C PHE A 50 9.22 12.08 9.70
N ARG A 51 8.78 11.34 10.74
CA ARG A 51 7.87 11.87 11.78
C ARG A 51 8.43 13.09 12.51
N ARG A 52 9.75 13.17 12.70
CA ARG A 52 10.40 14.35 13.29
C ARG A 52 10.20 15.63 12.48
N ASP A 53 9.97 15.50 11.17
CA ASP A 53 9.67 16.60 10.26
C ASP A 53 8.16 16.75 10.01
N GLY A 54 7.32 16.13 10.84
CA GLY A 54 5.86 16.25 10.77
C GLY A 54 5.17 15.34 9.74
N TRP A 55 5.90 14.41 9.13
CA TRP A 55 5.25 13.39 8.29
C TRP A 55 4.47 12.39 9.13
N ARG A 56 3.34 11.94 8.61
CA ARG A 56 2.54 10.85 9.17
C ARG A 56 2.38 9.77 8.12
N GLY A 57 2.17 8.53 8.53
CA GLY A 57 2.10 7.44 7.57
C GLY A 57 2.04 6.07 8.20
N HIS A 58 2.10 5.07 7.34
CA HIS A 58 2.03 3.66 7.67
C HIS A 58 3.11 2.88 6.90
N SER A 59 3.81 2.00 7.61
CA SER A 59 4.74 1.02 7.05
C SER A 59 4.03 -0.33 6.83
N GLY A 60 3.86 -0.74 5.59
CA GLY A 60 3.28 -2.05 5.26
C GLY A 60 2.97 -2.24 3.79
N GLU A 61 3.92 -1.89 2.91
CA GLU A 61 3.95 -2.33 1.51
C GLU A 61 2.64 -2.03 0.74
N GLY A 62 2.15 -0.79 0.86
CA GLY A 62 0.88 -0.37 0.24
C GLY A 62 -0.40 -0.93 0.88
N GLY A 63 -0.30 -1.74 1.95
CA GLY A 63 -1.44 -2.34 2.64
C GLY A 63 -2.50 -1.31 3.05
N LEU A 64 -2.12 -0.13 3.54
CA LEU A 64 -3.06 0.94 3.87
C LEU A 64 -3.88 1.39 2.63
N LEU A 65 -3.20 1.74 1.53
CA LEU A 65 -3.83 2.20 0.29
C LEU A 65 -4.72 1.12 -0.33
N LEU A 66 -4.23 -0.12 -0.41
CA LEU A 66 -4.98 -1.22 -1.01
C LEU A 66 -6.22 -1.56 -0.17
N ASN A 67 -6.13 -1.52 1.16
CA ASN A 67 -7.30 -1.71 2.02
C ASN A 67 -8.28 -0.53 1.94
N LEU A 68 -7.80 0.69 1.70
CA LEU A 68 -8.66 1.85 1.46
C LEU A 68 -9.46 1.65 0.17
N ILE A 69 -8.79 1.28 -0.94
CA ILE A 69 -9.45 0.97 -2.21
C ILE A 69 -10.50 -0.13 -2.00
N LYS A 70 -10.14 -1.23 -1.34
CA LYS A 70 -11.07 -2.33 -1.03
C LYS A 70 -12.29 -1.84 -0.25
N ALA A 71 -12.09 -1.00 0.78
CA ALA A 71 -13.19 -0.44 1.57
C ALA A 71 -14.10 0.50 0.75
N MET A 72 -13.53 1.26 -0.18
CA MET A 72 -14.25 2.18 -1.06
C MET A 72 -15.00 1.49 -2.20
N SER A 73 -14.68 0.22 -2.49
CA SER A 73 -15.21 -0.52 -3.63
C SER A 73 -16.67 -0.96 -3.48
N PHE A 74 -17.26 -0.71 -2.31
CA PHE A 74 -18.62 -1.11 -1.98
C PHE A 74 -19.40 0.08 -1.43
N ASP A 75 -20.64 0.22 -1.86
CA ASP A 75 -21.64 1.07 -1.21
C ASP A 75 -22.03 0.52 0.17
N TYR A 76 -22.08 -0.80 0.32
CA TYR A 76 -22.25 -1.50 1.59
C TYR A 76 -21.74 -2.95 1.51
N LEU A 77 -20.88 -3.35 2.43
CA LEU A 77 -20.39 -4.74 2.53
C LEU A 77 -21.14 -5.52 3.62
N PRO A 78 -22.05 -6.44 3.28
CA PRO A 78 -22.69 -7.30 4.27
C PRO A 78 -21.69 -8.30 4.86
N ARG A 79 -21.81 -8.60 6.16
CA ARG A 79 -20.90 -9.51 6.87
C ARG A 79 -20.85 -10.92 6.27
N SER A 80 -21.97 -11.44 5.76
CA SER A 80 -22.06 -12.74 5.10
C SER A 80 -21.16 -12.86 3.86
N CYS A 81 -20.73 -11.72 3.33
CA CYS A 81 -20.01 -11.61 2.09
C CYS A 81 -18.52 -11.29 2.25
N ARG A 82 -18.00 -11.26 3.47
CA ARG A 82 -16.61 -10.93 3.74
C ARG A 82 -15.62 -11.77 2.90
N THR A 83 -15.76 -13.09 2.87
CA THR A 83 -14.79 -13.99 2.24
C THR A 83 -14.81 -13.95 0.71
N GLY A 84 -15.99 -14.08 0.10
CA GLY A 84 -16.14 -14.06 -1.36
C GLY A 84 -15.70 -12.73 -1.98
N TYR A 85 -15.77 -11.63 -1.22
CA TYR A 85 -15.49 -10.30 -1.74
C TYR A 85 -14.01 -9.90 -1.70
N ILE A 86 -13.26 -10.34 -0.68
CA ILE A 86 -11.80 -10.17 -0.67
C ILE A 86 -11.18 -10.95 -1.85
N GLU A 87 -11.71 -12.14 -2.13
CA GLU A 87 -11.31 -12.91 -3.29
C GLU A 87 -11.85 -12.33 -4.60
N SER A 88 -13.00 -11.64 -4.59
CA SER A 88 -13.60 -11.07 -5.80
C SER A 88 -12.72 -10.06 -6.54
N PHE A 89 -11.91 -9.27 -5.82
CA PHE A 89 -10.89 -8.39 -6.43
C PHE A 89 -9.89 -9.16 -7.27
N TYR A 90 -9.67 -10.43 -6.95
CA TYR A 90 -8.77 -11.32 -7.67
C TYR A 90 -9.54 -12.34 -8.53
N ALA A 91 -10.87 -12.45 -8.38
CA ALA A 91 -11.66 -13.56 -8.91
C ALA A 91 -11.83 -13.52 -10.43
N GLU A 92 -11.87 -12.35 -11.06
CA GLU A 92 -11.81 -12.26 -12.53
C GLU A 92 -10.50 -12.88 -13.06
N ALA A 93 -9.37 -12.62 -12.40
CA ALA A 93 -8.09 -13.26 -12.69
C ALA A 93 -8.04 -14.75 -12.25
N MET A 94 -8.89 -15.17 -11.30
CA MET A 94 -9.02 -16.57 -10.87
C MET A 94 -10.09 -17.37 -11.62
N LYS A 95 -10.84 -16.81 -12.58
CA LYS A 95 -11.79 -17.56 -13.44
C LYS A 95 -11.18 -18.86 -14.03
N PRO A 96 -9.89 -18.92 -14.45
CA PRO A 96 -9.26 -20.17 -14.90
C PRO A 96 -8.97 -21.19 -13.79
N LEU A 97 -8.82 -20.74 -12.53
CA LEU A 97 -8.49 -21.58 -11.37
C LEU A 97 -9.73 -22.08 -10.63
N VAL A 98 -10.82 -21.31 -10.65
CA VAL A 98 -12.08 -21.59 -9.93
C VAL A 98 -12.97 -22.58 -10.69
N SER A 99 -12.71 -22.85 -11.98
CA SER A 99 -13.47 -23.84 -12.77
C SER A 99 -13.31 -25.29 -12.27
N LYS A 100 -12.51 -25.55 -11.22
CA LYS A 100 -12.28 -26.88 -10.63
C LYS A 100 -12.67 -27.02 -9.16
N ARG A 101 -13.18 -25.98 -8.50
CA ARG A 101 -13.73 -26.09 -7.13
C ARG A 101 -15.16 -25.58 -7.09
N SER A 102 -16.09 -26.47 -7.41
CA SER A 102 -17.43 -26.44 -6.84
C SER A 102 -17.30 -26.45 -5.32
N ASN A 103 -17.56 -25.30 -4.67
CA ASN A 103 -18.17 -25.16 -3.34
C ASN A 103 -17.92 -23.75 -2.77
N GLY A 104 -18.97 -22.91 -2.75
CA GLY A 104 -19.21 -21.97 -1.64
C GLY A 104 -18.56 -20.58 -1.63
N TRP A 105 -18.08 -20.03 -2.76
CA TRP A 105 -17.44 -18.70 -2.79
C TRP A 105 -18.39 -17.52 -3.06
N LEU A 106 -19.61 -17.81 -3.51
CA LEU A 106 -20.66 -16.81 -3.68
C LEU A 106 -21.51 -16.79 -2.42
N CYS A 107 -21.80 -15.59 -1.92
CA CYS A 107 -22.83 -15.44 -0.90
C CYS A 107 -24.09 -16.11 -1.42
N GLU A 108 -24.73 -16.96 -0.62
CA GLU A 108 -26.01 -17.56 -0.98
C GLU A 108 -27.08 -16.46 -0.88
N ALA A 109 -27.10 -15.52 -1.82
CA ALA A 109 -28.24 -14.63 -2.03
C ALA A 109 -29.19 -15.35 -2.98
N GLU A 110 -30.13 -16.11 -2.39
CA GLU A 110 -31.22 -16.74 -3.12
C GLU A 110 -31.93 -15.68 -3.99
N GLY A 111 -31.83 -15.82 -5.32
CA GLY A 111 -32.70 -15.11 -6.28
C GLY A 111 -32.12 -13.92 -7.05
N HIS A 112 -30.82 -13.57 -6.94
CA HIS A 112 -30.30 -12.32 -7.54
C HIS A 112 -28.99 -12.46 -8.34
N GLU A 113 -28.83 -13.51 -9.15
CA GLU A 113 -27.61 -13.77 -9.95
C GLU A 113 -27.16 -12.56 -10.79
N GLN A 114 -28.10 -11.80 -11.38
CA GLN A 114 -27.78 -10.58 -12.14
C GLN A 114 -27.27 -9.43 -11.26
N GLU A 115 -27.79 -9.30 -10.04
CA GLU A 115 -27.35 -8.26 -9.11
C GLU A 115 -25.99 -8.60 -8.52
N GLU A 116 -25.72 -9.88 -8.26
CA GLU A 116 -24.39 -10.36 -7.87
C GLU A 116 -23.37 -10.12 -8.99
N LYS A 117 -23.68 -10.52 -10.24
CA LYS A 117 -22.82 -10.23 -11.40
C LYS A 117 -22.53 -8.74 -11.55
N ARG A 118 -23.50 -7.87 -11.28
CA ARG A 118 -23.31 -6.42 -11.29
C ARG A 118 -22.32 -5.96 -10.22
N ARG A 119 -22.45 -6.46 -8.97
CA ARG A 119 -21.59 -6.11 -7.82
C ARG A 119 -20.12 -6.48 -8.02
N TYR A 120 -19.84 -7.46 -8.89
CA TYR A 120 -18.48 -7.88 -9.23
C TYR A 120 -17.94 -7.28 -10.54
N SER A 121 -18.66 -6.35 -11.17
CA SER A 121 -18.17 -5.68 -12.38
C SER A 121 -17.19 -4.54 -12.06
N ASP A 122 -16.21 -4.34 -12.94
CA ASP A 122 -15.28 -3.20 -12.90
C ASP A 122 -16.01 -1.86 -12.78
N SER A 123 -17.12 -1.71 -13.50
CA SER A 123 -17.93 -0.49 -13.47
C SER A 123 -18.54 -0.22 -12.10
N TYR A 124 -18.98 -1.26 -11.39
CA TYR A 124 -19.53 -1.13 -10.03
C TYR A 124 -18.43 -0.74 -9.05
N PHE A 125 -17.32 -1.45 -9.10
CA PHE A 125 -16.12 -1.17 -8.30
C PHE A 125 -15.68 0.28 -8.47
N LEU A 126 -15.48 0.73 -9.72
CA LEU A 126 -14.98 2.06 -10.03
C LEU A 126 -15.96 3.17 -9.67
N ASN A 127 -17.27 2.93 -9.86
CA ASN A 127 -18.29 3.90 -9.45
C ASN A 127 -18.30 4.08 -7.93
N ASN A 128 -18.21 2.99 -7.16
CA ASN A 128 -18.16 3.07 -5.70
C ASN A 128 -16.89 3.78 -5.23
N VAL A 129 -15.72 3.45 -5.79
CA VAL A 129 -14.47 4.15 -5.44
C VAL A 129 -14.58 5.66 -5.72
N LYS A 130 -15.24 6.04 -6.81
CA LYS A 130 -15.40 7.44 -7.18
C LYS A 130 -16.34 8.21 -6.23
N SER A 131 -17.34 7.54 -5.66
CA SER A 131 -18.38 8.17 -4.83
C SER A 131 -18.31 7.86 -3.33
N ALA A 132 -17.39 7.00 -2.90
CA ALA A 132 -17.27 6.60 -1.51
C ALA A 132 -16.98 7.81 -0.60
N ASP A 133 -17.45 7.70 0.63
CA ASP A 133 -17.16 8.63 1.73
C ASP A 133 -16.58 7.88 2.94
N LEU A 134 -16.10 8.64 3.92
CA LEU A 134 -15.48 8.08 5.13
C LEU A 134 -16.41 7.18 5.95
N SER A 135 -17.72 7.42 5.91
CA SER A 135 -18.70 6.61 6.65
C SER A 135 -18.81 5.21 6.06
N ILE A 136 -18.92 5.13 4.73
CA ILE A 136 -18.95 3.86 3.99
C ILE A 136 -17.62 3.13 4.14
N ILE A 137 -16.49 3.84 4.00
CA ILE A 137 -15.14 3.27 4.15
C ILE A 137 -14.98 2.60 5.52
N LYS A 138 -15.32 3.30 6.61
CA LYS A 138 -15.21 2.74 7.97
C LYS A 138 -16.13 1.55 8.16
N THR A 139 -17.38 1.64 7.69
CA THR A 139 -18.34 0.55 7.80
C THR A 139 -17.83 -0.71 7.10
N ASN A 140 -17.34 -0.59 5.87
CA ASN A 140 -16.82 -1.71 5.11
C ASN A 140 -15.51 -2.24 5.71
N TYR A 141 -14.61 -1.35 6.15
CA TYR A 141 -13.37 -1.75 6.80
C TYR A 141 -13.61 -2.53 8.10
N MET A 142 -14.59 -2.14 8.91
CA MET A 142 -14.94 -2.90 10.12
C MET A 142 -15.40 -4.32 9.81
N VAL A 143 -16.18 -4.50 8.74
CA VAL A 143 -16.59 -5.84 8.27
C VAL A 143 -15.40 -6.65 7.76
N MET A 144 -14.48 -5.98 7.08
CA MET A 144 -13.26 -6.56 6.53
C MET A 144 -12.27 -7.01 7.62
N ALA A 145 -11.96 -6.14 8.58
CA ALA A 145 -10.92 -6.33 9.59
C ALA A 145 -11.32 -7.26 10.74
N TYR A 146 -12.60 -7.27 11.15
CA TYR A 146 -13.03 -7.97 12.37
C TYR A 146 -13.87 -9.22 12.07
N PRO A 147 -13.30 -10.45 12.10
CA PRO A 147 -14.07 -11.69 12.01
C PRO A 147 -15.09 -11.84 13.14
N ARG A 148 -16.11 -12.68 12.93
CA ARG A 148 -16.88 -13.20 14.08
C ARG A 148 -15.97 -14.05 14.99
N LEU A 149 -16.34 -14.16 16.26
CA LEU A 149 -15.70 -15.11 17.18
C LEU A 149 -15.76 -16.52 16.56
N GLY A 150 -14.60 -17.10 16.24
CA GLY A 150 -14.48 -18.42 15.60
C GLY A 150 -14.30 -18.43 14.07
N GLU A 151 -14.36 -17.29 13.39
CA GLU A 151 -14.00 -17.18 11.96
C GLU A 151 -12.50 -16.95 11.79
N GLN A 152 -11.87 -17.62 10.82
CA GLN A 152 -10.45 -17.39 10.52
C GLN A 152 -10.24 -15.98 9.95
N VAL A 153 -9.15 -15.33 10.35
CA VAL A 153 -8.63 -14.14 9.67
C VAL A 153 -8.16 -14.58 8.29
N ILE A 154 -8.75 -14.03 7.24
CA ILE A 154 -8.41 -14.39 5.87
C ILE A 154 -7.09 -13.72 5.52
N ALA A 155 -6.09 -14.53 5.12
CA ALA A 155 -4.74 -14.10 4.77
C ALA A 155 -4.65 -13.13 3.56
N ALA A 156 -5.77 -12.85 2.88
CA ALA A 156 -5.85 -11.90 1.77
C ALA A 156 -5.98 -10.42 2.23
N PHE A 157 -6.06 -10.23 3.54
CA PHE A 157 -5.66 -9.00 4.18
C PHE A 157 -4.16 -9.07 4.44
N ASP A 158 -3.38 -8.37 3.63
CA ASP A 158 -2.02 -7.96 3.99
C ASP A 158 -2.14 -6.97 5.17
N LEU A 159 -2.50 -7.48 6.36
CA LEU A 159 -2.58 -6.75 7.61
C LEU A 159 -1.45 -7.19 8.55
N PRO A 160 -0.16 -7.05 8.18
CA PRO A 160 0.92 -7.29 9.13
C PRO A 160 0.95 -6.22 10.24
N HIS A 161 0.25 -5.09 10.07
CA HIS A 161 0.20 -3.99 11.04
C HIS A 161 -1.24 -3.49 11.23
N PRO A 162 -1.63 -3.12 12.46
CA PRO A 162 -2.97 -2.58 12.72
C PRO A 162 -3.13 -1.24 11.99
N ILE A 163 -4.08 -1.18 11.06
CA ILE A 163 -4.51 0.08 10.45
C ILE A 163 -5.54 0.72 11.37
N GLU A 164 -5.22 1.92 11.85
CA GLU A 164 -6.08 2.72 12.73
C GLU A 164 -7.00 3.66 11.92
N ASP A 165 -8.16 4.01 12.50
CA ASP A 165 -9.18 4.84 11.84
C ASP A 165 -8.64 6.18 11.31
N TRP A 166 -7.72 6.82 12.04
CA TRP A 166 -7.14 8.10 11.64
C TRP A 166 -6.29 7.97 10.37
N MET A 167 -5.68 6.81 10.12
CA MET A 167 -4.84 6.58 8.94
C MET A 167 -5.68 6.59 7.67
N PHE A 168 -6.86 5.95 7.70
CA PHE A 168 -7.81 6.04 6.58
C PHE A 168 -8.33 7.44 6.40
N ASN A 169 -8.69 8.12 7.49
CA ASN A 169 -9.21 9.48 7.43
C ASN A 169 -8.24 10.43 6.72
N GLU A 170 -7.00 10.46 7.21
CA GLU A 170 -6.00 11.40 6.69
C GLU A 170 -5.51 11.01 5.29
N LEU A 171 -5.28 9.72 5.00
CA LEU A 171 -4.91 9.29 3.65
C LEU A 171 -6.03 9.62 2.65
N TYR A 172 -7.29 9.38 3.01
CA TYR A 172 -8.44 9.72 2.19
C TYR A 172 -8.54 11.23 1.95
N GLU A 173 -8.34 12.05 2.98
CA GLU A 173 -8.35 13.51 2.86
C GLU A 173 -7.24 14.03 1.93
N VAL A 174 -6.03 13.46 2.02
CA VAL A 174 -4.88 13.89 1.21
C VAL A 174 -4.97 13.38 -0.23
N ALA A 175 -5.35 12.12 -0.44
CA ALA A 175 -5.42 11.54 -1.78
C ALA A 175 -6.69 11.96 -2.53
N GLY A 176 -7.83 11.99 -1.84
CA GLY A 176 -9.15 12.23 -2.41
C GLY A 176 -9.61 11.15 -3.40
N ASN A 177 -10.90 11.16 -3.73
CA ASN A 177 -11.50 10.16 -4.62
C ASN A 177 -10.88 10.15 -6.01
N SER A 178 -10.43 11.29 -6.54
CA SER A 178 -9.89 11.36 -7.89
C SER A 178 -8.60 10.56 -8.03
N LEU A 179 -7.66 10.69 -7.09
CA LEU A 179 -6.40 9.96 -7.14
C LEU A 179 -6.62 8.48 -6.85
N ILE A 180 -7.43 8.17 -5.83
CA ILE A 180 -7.73 6.79 -5.46
C ILE A 180 -8.43 6.06 -6.61
N TYR A 181 -9.37 6.72 -7.29
CA TYR A 181 -10.02 6.19 -8.49
C TYR A 181 -9.03 5.89 -9.62
N GLN A 182 -8.06 6.77 -9.87
CA GLN A 182 -7.05 6.53 -10.91
C GLN A 182 -6.18 5.32 -10.59
N ILE A 183 -5.74 5.21 -9.32
CA ILE A 183 -4.98 4.04 -8.85
C ILE A 183 -5.83 2.78 -8.97
N ALA A 184 -7.08 2.82 -8.52
CA ALA A 184 -8.01 1.70 -8.57
C ALA A 184 -8.30 1.26 -10.01
N SER A 185 -8.47 2.20 -10.94
CA SER A 185 -8.66 1.94 -12.38
C SER A 185 -7.47 1.20 -12.99
N LYS A 186 -6.25 1.58 -12.62
CA LYS A 186 -5.04 0.86 -13.07
C LYS A 186 -4.91 -0.50 -12.39
N PHE A 187 -5.25 -0.58 -11.10
CA PHE A 187 -5.14 -1.80 -10.30
C PHE A 187 -6.00 -2.95 -10.85
N ILE A 188 -7.23 -2.67 -11.31
CA ILE A 188 -8.13 -3.71 -11.82
C ILE A 188 -7.71 -4.29 -13.18
N GLU A 189 -6.76 -3.66 -13.90
CA GLU A 189 -6.23 -4.23 -15.15
C GLU A 189 -5.48 -5.56 -14.91
N ASP A 190 -4.79 -5.69 -13.76
CA ASP A 190 -4.11 -6.91 -13.34
C ASP A 190 -3.96 -6.97 -11.81
N PRO A 191 -5.05 -7.24 -11.07
CA PRO A 191 -5.07 -7.12 -9.61
C PRO A 191 -4.17 -8.15 -8.93
N TYR A 192 -3.88 -9.29 -9.57
CA TYR A 192 -2.97 -10.29 -9.02
C TYR A 192 -1.51 -9.84 -9.11
N GLU A 193 -1.10 -9.30 -10.25
CA GLU A 193 0.26 -8.77 -10.38
C GLU A 193 0.46 -7.49 -9.59
N TYR A 194 -0.55 -6.62 -9.54
CA TYR A 194 -0.44 -5.29 -8.92
C TYR A 194 -0.67 -5.28 -7.40
N ARG A 195 -0.99 -6.42 -6.77
CA ARG A 195 -1.09 -6.49 -5.30
C ARG A 195 0.26 -6.46 -4.58
N ARG A 196 1.37 -6.68 -5.29
CA ARG A 196 2.72 -6.79 -4.73
C ARG A 196 3.66 -5.73 -5.29
N GLY A 197 4.69 -5.38 -4.52
CA GLY A 197 5.72 -4.43 -4.94
C GLY A 197 5.35 -2.96 -4.74
N TRP A 198 4.29 -2.68 -3.97
CA TRP A 198 4.04 -1.33 -3.48
C TRP A 198 5.15 -0.90 -2.51
N PRO A 199 5.51 0.39 -2.45
CA PRO A 199 6.56 0.86 -1.56
C PRO A 199 6.24 0.58 -0.09
N ASP A 200 7.31 0.37 0.68
CA ASP A 200 7.23 -0.03 2.09
C ASP A 200 6.38 0.93 2.93
N ILE A 201 6.48 2.24 2.67
CA ILE A 201 5.81 3.28 3.45
C ILE A 201 4.87 4.09 2.55
N THR A 202 3.64 4.32 3.01
CA THR A 202 2.76 5.39 2.50
C THR A 202 2.70 6.50 3.54
N MET A 203 3.09 7.72 3.18
CA MET A 203 3.17 8.84 4.13
C MET A 203 2.70 10.16 3.52
N TRP A 204 2.21 11.05 4.38
CA TRP A 204 1.66 12.34 3.99
C TRP A 204 2.06 13.45 4.96
N ARG A 205 2.05 14.68 4.45
CA ARG A 205 2.26 15.92 5.21
C ARG A 205 1.76 17.11 4.39
N ASP A 206 1.01 18.04 4.99
CA ASP A 206 0.59 19.30 4.37
C ASP A 206 -0.06 19.14 2.97
N GLY A 207 -0.89 18.10 2.79
CA GLY A 207 -1.53 17.79 1.50
C GLY A 207 -0.64 17.09 0.47
N GLU A 208 0.63 16.82 0.80
CA GLU A 208 1.55 16.03 -0.02
C GLU A 208 1.48 14.55 0.36
N LEU A 209 1.36 13.66 -0.64
CA LEU A 209 1.42 12.21 -0.50
C LEU A 209 2.72 11.65 -1.11
N LYS A 210 3.42 10.78 -0.39
CA LYS A 210 4.62 10.07 -0.84
C LYS A 210 4.50 8.57 -0.59
N PHE A 211 5.14 7.82 -1.48
CA PHE A 211 5.36 6.39 -1.32
C PHE A 211 6.87 6.15 -1.25
N VAL A 212 7.34 5.59 -0.14
CA VAL A 212 8.77 5.46 0.14
C VAL A 212 9.16 4.00 0.15
N GLU A 213 10.09 3.67 -0.75
CA GLU A 213 10.78 2.39 -0.76
C GLU A 213 12.04 2.50 0.09
N VAL A 214 12.23 1.56 1.02
CA VAL A 214 13.33 1.52 1.97
C VAL A 214 14.35 0.50 1.51
N LYS A 215 15.62 0.91 1.45
CA LYS A 215 16.72 0.00 1.11
C LYS A 215 17.87 0.19 2.08
N THR A 216 18.29 -0.91 2.69
CA THR A 216 19.48 -0.96 3.54
C THR A 216 20.71 -1.38 2.74
N GLY A 217 21.85 -1.47 3.41
CA GLY A 217 23.14 -1.79 2.80
C GLY A 217 23.16 -3.18 2.17
N GLY A 218 22.92 -3.27 0.86
CA GLY A 218 23.00 -4.52 0.10
C GLY A 218 21.71 -4.88 -0.65
N ASP A 219 20.61 -4.20 -0.34
CA ASP A 219 19.31 -4.46 -0.94
C ASP A 219 19.21 -3.98 -2.39
N ARG A 220 18.34 -4.64 -3.15
CA ARG A 220 18.04 -4.34 -4.55
C ARG A 220 16.54 -4.15 -4.72
N PHE A 221 16.17 -3.46 -5.79
CA PHE A 221 14.78 -3.45 -6.25
C PHE A 221 14.39 -4.82 -6.77
N GLN A 222 13.22 -5.29 -6.35
CA GLN A 222 12.57 -6.45 -6.95
C GLN A 222 11.84 -6.05 -8.24
N ASP A 223 11.62 -7.01 -9.13
CA ASP A 223 10.94 -6.76 -10.42
C ASP A 223 9.51 -6.24 -10.22
N SER A 224 8.80 -6.70 -9.18
CA SER A 224 7.48 -6.21 -8.79
C SER A 224 7.51 -4.72 -8.42
N GLN A 225 8.52 -4.27 -7.67
CA GLN A 225 8.69 -2.87 -7.26
C GLN A 225 8.98 -1.98 -8.47
N ILE A 226 9.84 -2.44 -9.38
CA ILE A 226 10.12 -1.74 -10.64
C ILE A 226 8.84 -1.65 -11.49
N LYS A 227 8.04 -2.72 -11.55
CA LYS A 227 6.78 -2.76 -12.29
C LYS A 227 5.79 -1.74 -11.71
N ILE A 228 5.55 -1.73 -10.39
CA ILE A 228 4.63 -0.76 -9.76
C ILE A 228 5.09 0.67 -10.01
N ALA A 229 6.38 0.97 -9.88
CA ALA A 229 6.90 2.31 -10.18
C ALA A 229 6.63 2.74 -11.64
N LYS A 230 6.83 1.83 -12.60
CA LYS A 230 6.62 2.14 -14.02
C LYS A 230 5.15 2.26 -14.42
N GLU A 231 4.30 1.41 -13.86
CA GLU A 231 2.89 1.30 -14.25
C GLU A 231 1.98 2.26 -13.47
N PHE A 232 2.37 2.63 -12.24
CA PHE A 232 1.58 3.53 -11.38
C PHE A 232 2.27 4.86 -11.16
N ALA A 233 3.52 4.87 -10.67
CA ALA A 233 4.13 6.11 -10.22
C ALA A 233 4.33 7.13 -11.36
N ILE A 234 4.93 6.69 -12.48
CA ILE A 234 5.19 7.56 -13.62
C ILE A 234 3.87 8.01 -14.30
N PRO A 235 2.93 7.12 -14.66
CA PRO A 235 1.74 7.52 -15.41
C PRO A 235 0.74 8.34 -14.59
N LEU A 236 0.65 8.08 -13.28
CA LEU A 236 -0.28 8.77 -12.38
C LEU A 236 0.38 9.94 -11.62
N GLY A 237 1.68 10.21 -11.86
CA GLY A 237 2.41 11.27 -11.19
C GLY A 237 2.57 11.06 -9.68
N LEU A 238 2.59 9.81 -9.19
CA LEU A 238 2.76 9.53 -7.77
C LEU A 238 4.21 9.80 -7.36
N LYS A 239 4.39 10.45 -6.20
CA LYS A 239 5.72 10.78 -5.68
C LYS A 239 6.36 9.57 -4.98
N PHE A 240 7.03 8.74 -5.78
CA PHE A 240 7.82 7.62 -5.27
C PHE A 240 9.23 8.08 -4.90
N VAL A 241 9.71 7.64 -3.74
CA VAL A 241 10.99 8.04 -3.16
C VAL A 241 11.76 6.79 -2.72
N LEU A 242 13.06 6.78 -2.93
CA LEU A 242 13.97 5.79 -2.34
C LEU A 242 14.59 6.38 -1.05
N ALA A 243 14.30 5.77 0.09
CA ALA A 243 15.03 5.98 1.34
C ALA A 243 16.21 4.99 1.43
N ALA A 244 17.42 5.48 1.17
CA ALA A 244 18.64 4.71 1.31
C ALA A 244 19.18 4.84 2.75
N VAL A 245 19.04 3.77 3.53
CA VAL A 245 19.44 3.73 4.94
C VAL A 245 20.93 3.47 5.07
N TYR A 246 21.60 4.23 5.93
CA TYR A 246 23.00 4.01 6.29
C TYR A 246 23.25 4.28 7.78
N PRO A 247 24.25 3.61 8.40
CA PRO A 247 24.60 3.87 9.79
C PRO A 247 25.03 5.33 10.02
N GLU A 248 24.50 5.97 11.06
CA GLU A 248 24.87 7.35 11.46
C GLU A 248 26.38 7.57 11.59
N ASP A 249 27.11 6.57 12.08
CA ASP A 249 28.57 6.63 12.25
C ASP A 249 29.35 6.53 10.93
N THR A 250 28.66 6.38 9.79
CA THR A 250 29.25 6.32 8.45
C THR A 250 28.95 7.59 7.67
N CYS A 251 29.98 8.15 7.03
CA CYS A 251 29.83 9.31 6.15
C CYS A 251 28.82 9.00 5.03
N SER A 252 27.90 9.94 4.73
CA SER A 252 26.77 9.69 3.81
C SER A 252 27.26 9.05 2.49
N PRO A 253 26.74 7.89 2.09
CA PRO A 253 27.14 7.24 0.85
C PRO A 253 26.58 7.96 -0.40
N LEU A 254 25.68 8.94 -0.22
CA LEU A 254 25.04 9.69 -1.30
C LEU A 254 25.72 11.05 -1.49
N ARG A 255 25.90 11.45 -2.75
CA ARG A 255 26.25 12.85 -3.07
C ARG A 255 24.99 13.69 -2.97
N PRO A 256 25.06 14.92 -2.42
CA PRO A 256 23.96 15.86 -2.55
C PRO A 256 23.71 16.09 -4.05
N THR A 257 22.53 15.75 -4.54
CA THR A 257 22.03 16.24 -5.83
C THR A 257 21.69 17.71 -5.67
N THR A 258 22.72 18.55 -5.62
CA THR A 258 22.57 19.99 -5.81
C THR A 258 22.18 20.23 -7.27
N ARG A 259 20.88 20.35 -7.53
CA ARG A 259 20.41 21.31 -8.53
C ARG A 259 19.79 22.48 -7.77
N SER A 260 20.69 23.34 -7.27
CA SER A 260 20.39 24.75 -7.09
C SER A 260 20.10 25.31 -8.47
N LEU A 261 18.82 25.50 -8.79
CA LEU A 261 18.43 26.36 -9.89
C LEU A 261 18.64 27.80 -9.40
N PHE A 262 19.66 28.44 -9.96
CA PHE A 262 19.67 29.88 -10.15
C PHE A 262 18.52 30.28 -11.07
#